data_AF-A0A4Q5X239-F1
#
_entry.id   AF-A0A4Q5X239-F1
#
_cell.length_a   1.000
_cell.length_b   1.000
_cell.length_c   1.000
_cell.angle_alpha   90.00
_cell.angle_beta   90.00
_cell.angle_gamma   90.00
#
_symmetry.space_group_name_H-M   'P 1'
#
loop_
_entity.id
_entity.type
_entity.pdbx_description
1 polymer ?
#
loop_
_entity_poly.entity_id
_entity_poly.type
_entity_poly.pdbx_seq_one_letter_code
_entity_poly.pdbx_strand_id
1 'polypeptide(L)' 'YLNYQGEQIEEWAEGMYAVCIQHEMDHLQGTLFIDHLSRLKRSYAINKVKKAKKRDAA' A
#
# COMPACT_ATOMS: atom_id res chain seq x y z
N TYR A 1 2.70 -16.95 5.81
CA TYR A 1 3.58 -16.08 6.65
C TYR A 1 3.71 -16.73 8.03
N LEU A 2 4.44 -16.14 8.98
CA LEU A 2 4.46 -16.64 10.36
C LEU A 2 3.47 -15.86 11.21
N ASN A 3 2.64 -16.54 11.99
CA ASN A 3 1.78 -15.88 12.99
C ASN A 3 2.63 -15.37 14.18
N TYR A 4 2.00 -14.75 15.18
CA TYR A 4 2.68 -14.19 16.35
C TYR A 4 3.40 -15.25 17.20
N GLN A 5 3.06 -16.53 17.03
CA GLN A 5 3.65 -17.68 17.69
C GLN A 5 4.81 -18.28 16.89
N GLY A 6 5.09 -17.76 15.69
CA GLY A 6 6.15 -18.25 14.80
C GLY A 6 5.74 -19.46 13.95
N GLU A 7 4.46 -19.81 13.93
CA GLU A 7 3.95 -20.95 13.17
C GLU A 7 3.68 -20.56 11.72
N GLN A 8 3.98 -21.46 10.78
CA GLN A 8 3.73 -21.22 9.36
C GLN A 8 2.24 -21.28 9.05
N ILE A 9 1.74 -20.19 8.49
CA ILE A 9 0.38 -20.02 8.01
C ILE A 9 0.36 -20.03 6.48
N GLU A 10 -0.56 -20.83 5.95
CA GLU A 10 -0.98 -20.84 4.55
C GLU A 10 -2.50 -20.68 4.51
N GLU A 11 -2.99 -19.74 3.71
CA GLU A 11 -4.42 -19.44 3.63
C GLU A 11 -4.80 -18.90 2.27
N TRP A 12 -6.07 -19.13 1.90
CA TRP A 12 -6.67 -18.56 0.71
C TRP A 12 -7.18 -17.15 1.01
N ALA A 13 -6.75 -16.19 0.21
CA ALA A 13 -7.22 -14.81 0.29
C ALA A 13 -8.06 -14.45 -0.92
N GLU A 14 -9.24 -13.87 -0.69
CA GLU A 14 -10.19 -13.48 -1.73
C GLU A 14 -10.76 -12.08 -1.47
N GLY A 15 -11.33 -11.47 -2.52
CA GLY A 15 -12.01 -10.18 -2.43
C GLY A 15 -11.16 -9.08 -1.80
N MET A 16 -11.73 -8.35 -0.84
CA MET A 16 -11.02 -7.27 -0.14
C MET A 16 -9.82 -7.79 0.66
N TYR A 17 -9.91 -9.00 1.21
CA TYR A 17 -8.80 -9.57 1.98
C TYR A 17 -7.58 -9.81 1.10
N ALA A 18 -7.78 -10.36 -0.10
CA ALA A 18 -6.72 -10.50 -1.09
C ALA A 18 -6.07 -9.16 -1.46
N VAL A 19 -6.87 -8.10 -1.62
CA VAL A 19 -6.35 -6.77 -1.96
C VAL A 19 -5.50 -6.21 -0.82
N CYS A 20 -5.99 -6.27 0.41
CA CYS A 20 -5.27 -5.76 1.57
C CYS A 20 -3.96 -6.52 1.80
N ILE A 21 -3.97 -7.86 1.79
CA ILE A 21 -2.74 -8.62 2.05
C ILE A 21 -1.67 -8.37 0.98
N GLN A 22 -2.06 -8.23 -0.29
CA GLN A 22 -1.14 -7.86 -1.36
C GLN A 22 -0.58 -6.44 -1.18
N HIS A 23 -1.42 -5.49 -0.77
CA HIS A 23 -0.99 -4.12 -0.49
C HIS A 23 0.07 -4.05 0.61
N GLU A 24 -0.13 -4.77 1.71
CA GLU A 24 0.85 -4.81 2.80
C GLU A 24 2.14 -5.54 2.40
N MET A 25 2.03 -6.60 1.59
CA MET A 25 3.20 -7.29 1.03
C MET A 25 4.04 -6.38 0.13
N ASP A 26 3.41 -5.56 -0.72
CA ASP A 26 4.08 -4.55 -1.55
C ASP A 26 4.87 -3.56 -0.68
N HIS A 27 4.31 -3.15 0.47
CA HIS A 27 5.01 -2.26 1.40
C HIS A 27 6.28 -2.88 1.97
N LEU A 28 6.30 -4.18 2.25
CA LEU A 28 7.52 -4.88 2.68
C LEU A 28 8.61 -4.88 1.61
N GLN A 29 8.22 -4.75 0.34
CA GLN A 29 9.13 -4.65 -0.80
C GLN A 29 9.49 -3.21 -1.18
N GLY A 30 8.99 -2.22 -0.43
CA GLY A 30 9.20 -0.79 -0.72
C GLY A 30 8.35 -0.28 -1.89
N THR A 31 7.35 -1.04 -2.33
CA THR A 31 6.40 -0.66 -3.38
C THR A 31 5.19 0.02 -2.75
N LEU A 32 4.73 1.12 -3.37
CA LEU A 32 3.47 1.76 -3.02
C LEU A 32 2.44 1.52 -4.11
N PHE A 33 1.15 1.52 -3.77
CA PHE A 33 0.09 1.33 -4.77
C PHE A 33 0.14 2.35 -5.92
N ILE A 34 0.70 3.55 -5.68
CA ILE A 34 0.85 4.59 -6.70
C ILE A 34 1.88 4.24 -7.78
N ASP A 35 2.76 3.27 -7.53
CA ASP A 35 3.76 2.81 -8.49
C ASP A 35 3.14 1.91 -9.56
N HIS A 36 1.96 1.33 -9.29
CA HIS A 36 1.12 0.62 -10.27
C HIS A 36 0.29 1.56 -11.16
N LEU A 37 0.28 2.87 -10.85
CA LEU A 37 -0.46 3.85 -11.64
C LEU A 37 0.36 4.38 -12.81
N SER A 38 -0.32 4.87 -13.85
CA SER A 38 0.36 5.60 -14.92
C SER A 38 1.10 6.83 -14.40
N ARG A 39 2.18 7.24 -15.09
CA ARG A 39 3.05 8.37 -14.68
C ARG A 39 2.27 9.65 -14.35
N LEU A 40 1.21 9.95 -15.11
CA LEU A 40 0.36 11.12 -14.88
C LEU A 40 -0.45 11.01 -13.57
N LYS A 41 -1.09 9.85 -13.35
CA LYS A 41 -1.88 9.59 -12.13
C LYS A 41 -0.99 9.59 -10.88
N ARG A 42 0.20 8.99 -10.96
CA ARG A 42 1.21 9.01 -9.88
C ARG A 42 1.63 10.44 -9.52
N SER A 43 1.98 11.25 -10.53
CA SER A 43 2.35 12.66 -10.33
C SER A 43 1.22 13.47 -9.68
N TYR A 44 -0.02 13.25 -10.13
CA TYR A 44 -1.20 13.87 -9.54
C TYR A 44 -1.37 13.50 -8.05
N ALA A 45 -1.29 12.21 -7.72
CA ALA A 45 -1.42 11.73 -6.33
C ALA A 45 -0.37 12.36 -5.41
N ILE A 46 0.90 12.38 -5.84
CA ILE A 46 2.01 13.00 -5.10
C ILE A 46 1.74 14.49 -4.85
N ASN A 47 1.31 15.23 -5.88
CA ASN A 47 1.01 16.65 -5.74
C ASN A 47 -0.15 16.92 -4.78
N LYS A 48 -1.17 16.06 -4.78
CA LYS A 48 -2.31 16.16 -3.85
C LYS A 48 -1.85 16.00 -2.40
N VAL A 49 -1.02 15.00 -2.11
CA VAL A 49 -0.44 14.79 -0.77
C VAL A 49 0.44 15.96 -0.34
N LYS A 50 1.32 16.45 -1.23
CA LYS A 50 2.15 17.64 -0.95
C LYS A 50 1.32 18.88 -0.61
N LYS A 51 0.21 19.09 -1.31
CA LYS A 51 -0.71 20.21 -1.05
C LYS A 51 -1.43 20.06 0.28
N ALA A 52 -1.87 18.84 0.63
CA ALA A 52 -2.50 18.56 1.93
C ALA A 52 -1.53 18.85 3.08
N LYS A 53 -0.29 18.33 3.02
CA LYS A 53 0.73 18.58 4.03
C LYS A 53 1.03 20.07 4.26
N LYS A 54 0.97 20.91 3.21
CA LYS A 54 1.14 22.37 3.34
C LYS A 54 -0.03 23.06 4.02
N ARG A 55 -1.26 22.52 3.89
CA ARG A 55 -2.45 23.07 4.54
C ARG A 55 -2.47 22.73 6.02
N ASP A 56 -2.07 21.52 6.39
CA ASP A 56 -2.07 21.07 7.79
C ASP A 56 -0.98 21.77 8.64
N ALA A 57 0.04 22.33 7.99
CA ALA A 57 1.13 23.06 8.64
C ALA A 57 0.89 24.57 8.80
N ALA A 58 -0.24 25.10 8.30
CA ALA A 58 -0.62 26.52 8.34
C ALA A 58 -1.81 26.72 9.28
#